data_AF-A0A357C468-F1
#
_entry.id   AF-A0A357C468-F1
#
_cell.length_a   1.000
_cell.length_b   1.000
_cell.length_c   1.000
_cell.angle_alpha   90.00
_cell.angle_beta   90.00
_cell.angle_gamma   90.00
#
_symmetry.space_group_name_H-M   'P 1'
#
loop_
_entity.id
_entity.type
_entity.pdbx_description
1 polymer ?
#
loop_
_entity_poly.entity_id
_entity_poly.type
_entity_poly.pdbx_seq_one_letter_code
_entity_poly.pdbx_strand_id
1 'polypeptide(L)' 'MRRILHIDMDAFFAAVEQRRHPELIGKPVIIGGSGDPKERGVVSTASYEAREFGVHSAMPLRTAYKL' A
#
# COMPACT_ATOMS: atom_id res chain seq x y z
N MET A 1 -1.83 13.84 36.22
CA MET A 1 -1.18 14.27 34.96
C MET A 1 -1.68 13.39 33.82
N ARG A 2 -2.24 13.95 32.74
CA ARG A 2 -2.81 13.17 31.63
C ARG A 2 -1.73 12.91 30.56
N ARG A 3 -1.57 11.67 30.11
CA ARG A 3 -0.71 11.30 28.98
C ARG A 3 -1.59 10.77 27.84
N ILE A 4 -1.30 11.19 26.61
CA ILE A 4 -2.00 10.74 25.40
C ILE A 4 -0.95 10.18 24.46
N LEU A 5 -1.19 8.98 23.94
CA LEU A 5 -0.33 8.31 22.97
C LEU A 5 -1.12 8.06 21.69
N HIS A 6 -0.51 8.40 20.56
CA HIS A 6 -1.00 8.05 19.23
C HIS A 6 -0.12 6.93 18.67
N ILE A 7 -0.75 5.89 18.15
CA ILE A 7 -0.07 4.74 17.55
C ILE A 7 -0.67 4.57 16.15
N ASP A 8 0.20 4.52 15.15
CA ASP A 8 -0.15 4.31 13.75
C ASP A 8 0.67 3.14 13.20
N MET A 9 0.08 2.34 12.32
CA MET A 9 0.71 1.15 11.77
C MET A 9 1.33 1.44 10.41
N ASP A 10 2.60 1.09 10.26
CA ASP A 10 3.35 1.26 9.02
C ASP A 10 2.74 0.47 7.86
N ALA A 11 2.41 1.19 6.77
CA ALA A 11 1.86 0.63 5.52
C ALA A 11 0.79 -0.47 5.76
N PHE A 12 -0.14 -0.22 6.69
CA PHE A 12 -0.93 -1.25 7.38
C PHE A 12 -1.47 -2.40 6.51
N PHE A 13 -2.23 -2.11 5.45
CA PHE A 13 -2.80 -3.19 4.63
C PHE A 13 -1.74 -3.96 3.83
N ALA A 14 -0.70 -3.29 3.33
CA ALA A 14 0.40 -3.98 2.66
C ALA A 14 1.18 -4.86 3.64
N ALA A 15 1.41 -4.40 4.87
CA ALA A 15 2.07 -5.19 5.91
C ALA A 15 1.26 -6.44 6.33
N VAL A 16 -0.07 -6.32 6.39
CA VAL A 16 -0.96 -7.47 6.64
C VAL A 16 -0.84 -8.50 5.53
N GLU A 17 -0.86 -8.07 4.27
CA GLU A 17 -0.76 -8.99 3.12
C GLU A 17 0.64 -9.59 3.01
N GLN A 18 1.72 -8.84 3.22
CA GLN A 18 3.09 -9.39 3.28
C GLN A 18 3.26 -10.41 4.41
N ARG A 19 2.57 -10.24 5.54
CA ARG A 19 2.58 -11.24 6.62
C ARG A 19 1.84 -12.52 6.24
N ARG A 20 0.73 -12.41 5.50
CA ARG A 20 -0.06 -13.56 5.01
C ARG A 20 0.61 -14.27 3.84
N HIS A 21 1.34 -13.50 3.03
CA HIS A 21 2.03 -13.91 1.82
C HIS A 21 3.51 -13.51 1.92
N PRO A 22 4.34 -14.27 2.66
CA PRO A 22 5.75 -13.94 2.88
C PRO A 22 6.56 -13.78 1.58
N GLU A 23 6.11 -14.38 0.48
CA GLU A 23 6.67 -14.21 -0.86
C GLU A 23 6.55 -12.79 -1.42
N LEU A 24 5.77 -11.91 -0.80
CA LEU A 24 5.61 -10.49 -1.14
C LEU A 24 6.58 -9.57 -0.39
N ILE A 25 7.31 -10.09 0.60
CA ILE A 25 8.31 -9.31 1.34
C ILE A 25 9.43 -8.87 0.40
N GLY A 26 9.81 -7.59 0.45
CA GLY A 26 10.84 -7.01 -0.42
C GLY A 26 10.37 -6.76 -1.85
N LYS A 27 9.08 -6.92 -2.15
CA LYS A 27 8.50 -6.62 -3.47
C LYS A 27 7.63 -5.37 -3.41
N PRO A 28 7.51 -4.61 -4.51
CA PRO A 28 6.51 -3.55 -4.63
C PRO A 28 5.09 -4.13 -4.50
N VAL A 29 4.39 -3.81 -3.42
CA VAL A 29 3.00 -4.25 -3.18
C VAL A 29 2.07 -3.05 -3.15
N ILE A 30 0.99 -3.13 -3.92
CA ILE A 30 -0.07 -2.14 -3.98
C ILE A 30 -1.39 -2.81 -3.63
N ILE A 31 -2.10 -2.27 -2.65
CA ILE A 31 -3.46 -2.66 -2.29
C ILE A 31 -4.42 -1.60 -2.83
N GLY A 32 -5.42 -2.01 -3.61
CA GLY A 32 -6.49 -1.13 -4.05
C GLY A 32 -7.44 -1.75 -5.08
N GLY A 33 -8.68 -1.25 -5.10
CA GLY A 33 -9.72 -1.70 -6.04
C GLY A 33 -10.02 -3.19 -5.93
N SER A 34 -10.35 -3.81 -7.06
CA SER A 34 -10.52 -5.26 -7.25
C SER A 34 -9.20 -6.00 -7.53
N GLY A 35 -8.07 -5.28 -7.53
CA GLY A 35 -6.77 -5.79 -7.95
C GLY A 35 -6.48 -5.68 -9.45
N ASP A 36 -7.47 -5.37 -10.30
CA ASP A 36 -7.22 -5.05 -11.72
C ASP A 36 -6.91 -3.55 -11.90
N PRO A 37 -5.68 -3.16 -12.27
CA PRO A 37 -5.33 -1.77 -12.49
C PRO A 37 -6.06 -1.14 -13.69
N LYS A 38 -6.70 -1.91 -14.57
CA LYS A 38 -7.52 -1.39 -15.66
C LYS A 38 -8.88 -0.90 -15.18
N GLU A 39 -9.39 -1.41 -14.07
CA GLU A 39 -10.64 -0.92 -13.50
C GLU A 39 -10.45 0.44 -12.81
N ARG A 40 -11.55 1.17 -12.61
CA ARG A 40 -11.47 2.47 -11.93
C ARG A 40 -11.26 2.21 -10.44
N GLY A 41 -10.09 2.57 -9.94
CA GLY A 41 -9.77 2.47 -8.52
C GLY A 41 -8.54 3.32 -8.17
N VAL A 42 -8.29 3.44 -6.87
CA VAL A 42 -7.13 4.14 -6.33
C VAL A 42 -6.35 3.21 -5.41
N VAL A 43 -5.08 3.53 -5.20
CA VAL A 43 -4.21 2.90 -4.21
C VAL A 43 -4.77 3.18 -2.81
N SER A 44 -5.16 2.13 -2.10
CA SER A 44 -5.53 2.19 -0.68
C SER A 44 -4.29 2.21 0.21
N THR A 45 -3.27 1.42 -0.13
CA THR A 45 -1.99 1.39 0.56
C THR A 45 -0.90 0.92 -0.40
N ALA A 46 0.29 1.49 -0.28
CA ALA A 46 1.49 1.04 -0.98
C ALA A 46 2.55 0.64 0.06
N SER A 47 3.24 -0.48 -0.20
CA SER A 47 4.43 -0.89 0.57
C SER A 47 5.56 0.12 0.39
N TYR A 48 6.58 0.04 1.25
CA TYR A 48 7.74 0.93 1.13
C TYR A 48 8.45 0.76 -0.20
N GLU A 49 8.59 -0.48 -0.68
CA GLU A 49 9.19 -0.80 -1.98
C GLU A 49 8.40 -0.18 -3.14
N ALA A 50 7.07 -0.14 -3.07
CA ALA A 50 6.26 0.53 -4.08
C ALA A 50 6.37 2.06 -4.01
N ARG A 51 6.57 2.63 -2.82
CA ARG A 51 6.73 4.09 -2.64
C ARG A 51 8.04 4.60 -3.25
N GLU A 52 9.06 3.77 -3.39
CA GLU A 52 10.31 4.14 -4.09
C GLU A 52 10.07 4.49 -5.57
N PHE A 53 9.03 3.92 -6.19
CA PHE A 53 8.58 4.27 -7.55
C PHE A 53 7.70 5.53 -7.59
N GLY A 54 7.46 6.18 -6.45
CA GLY A 54 6.57 7.33 -6.33
C GLY A 54 5.10 6.99 -6.11
N VAL A 55 4.75 5.71 -5.90
CA VAL A 55 3.38 5.29 -5.62
C VAL A 55 2.95 5.76 -4.23
N HIS A 56 1.76 6.35 -4.11
CA HIS A 56 1.22 6.81 -2.84
C HIS A 56 -0.30 6.57 -2.74
N SER A 57 -0.84 6.63 -1.52
CA SER A 57 -2.28 6.50 -1.29
C SER A 57 -3.08 7.51 -2.10
N ALA A 58 -4.29 7.12 -2.50
CA ALA A 58 -5.19 7.85 -3.39
C ALA A 58 -4.70 8.07 -4.84
N MET A 59 -3.50 7.60 -5.20
CA MET A 59 -3.06 7.57 -6.60
C MET A 59 -3.99 6.65 -7.42
N PRO A 60 -4.43 7.02 -8.63
CA PRO A 60 -5.18 6.10 -9.50
C PRO A 60 -4.38 4.83 -9.80
N LEU A 61 -5.01 3.66 -9.72
CA LEU A 61 -4.33 2.37 -9.96
C LEU A 61 -3.73 2.29 -11.37
N ARG A 62 -4.43 2.86 -12.38
CA ARG A 62 -3.92 2.99 -13.75
C ARG A 62 -2.63 3.80 -13.86
N THR A 63 -2.43 4.77 -12.97
CA THR A 63 -1.21 5.59 -12.93
C THR A 63 -0.11 4.84 -12.20
N ALA A 64 -0.41 4.27 -11.03
CA ALA A 64 0.54 3.50 -10.23
C ALA A 64 1.12 2.31 -11.00
N TYR A 65 0.31 1.63 -11.82
CA TYR A 65 0.73 0.49 -12.66
C TYR A 65 1.72 0.87 -13.78
N LYS A 66 1.89 2.17 -14.08
CA LYS A 66 2.82 2.65 -15.12
C LYS A 66 4.17 3.09 -14.55
N LEU A 67 4.30 3.16 -13.23
CA LEU A 67 5.52 3.50 -12.52
C LEU A 67 6.31 2.23 -12.22
#